data_AF-A0A127EYL5-F1
#
_entry.id   AF-A0A127EYL5-F1
#
_cell.length_a   1.000
_cell.length_b   1.000
_cell.length_c   1.000
_cell.angle_alpha   90.00
_cell.angle_beta   90.00
_cell.angle_gamma   90.00
#
_symmetry.space_group_name_H-M   'P 1'
#
loop_
_entity.id
_entity.type
_entity.pdbx_description
1 polymer ?
#
loop_
_entity_poly.entity_id
_entity_poly.type
_entity_poly.pdbx_seq_one_letter_code
_entity_poly.pdbx_strand_id
1 'polypeptide(L)'
;MALQQNTGRIQTTHIGSLPRPHALLDIMKAKLTHQPYDQQDYQKKLTKAVADCVKKQVDCGIDIVTDGEFSKPGFFTYIQERLEGYEARPNQKLILFQQEVQAFPEYYAEYFKQAMLGGALIPITPVVCVGPVKYRGEKLLQIDIDNVKAAAAAAGVKPEHVFLPATAPSGVGINEYYKSNEEYFHALAAELNKEYRAIVAAGLLVQVDDPFLPDIFFEPGLDDAQKKRRAEIYVEATNRALQGIPPERVRFHTCYGINEGPRLYEASLAQIIDYVLKINAGSYSFECANPRHEHEYHLFEKVKVPDGKVLCPGVITHASNIVEHPELIAERIVRFAKLVGRENVIAGADCGFSSQALYRTEVHDSVVWEKFKAMRQGADIASKMLWK
;
A
#
# COMPACT_ATOMS: atom_id res chain seq x y z
N MET A 1 11.57 23.64 0.12
CA MET A 1 10.55 22.68 0.54
C MET A 1 10.44 21.62 -0.55
N ALA A 2 10.53 20.35 -0.16
CA ALA A 2 10.34 19.22 -1.07
C ALA A 2 8.86 19.08 -1.48
N LEU A 3 8.60 18.40 -2.60
CA LEU A 3 7.25 18.27 -3.20
C LEU A 3 6.18 17.77 -2.22
N GLN A 4 6.56 16.92 -1.26
CA GLN A 4 5.65 16.27 -0.32
C GLN A 4 5.62 16.91 1.08
N GLN A 5 6.34 18.01 1.32
CA GLN A 5 6.33 18.69 2.61
C GLN A 5 5.12 19.63 2.77
N ASN A 6 4.57 19.71 3.98
CA ASN A 6 3.50 20.65 4.28
C ASN A 6 4.01 22.10 4.28
N THR A 7 3.25 23.02 3.69
CA THR A 7 3.60 24.44 3.65
C THR A 7 2.80 25.31 4.63
N GLY A 8 1.60 24.89 5.02
CA GLY A 8 0.71 25.69 5.90
C GLY A 8 -0.33 24.91 6.69
N ARG A 9 -0.46 23.60 6.47
CA ARG A 9 -1.37 22.70 7.20
C ARG A 9 -0.96 21.26 6.99
N ILE A 10 -1.41 20.36 7.86
CA ILE A 10 -1.25 18.92 7.69
C ILE A 10 -2.08 18.46 6.49
N GLN A 11 -1.41 17.82 5.54
CA GLN A 11 -2.05 17.10 4.44
C GLN A 11 -2.55 15.72 4.89
N THR A 12 -3.57 15.21 4.21
CA THR A 12 -4.18 13.89 4.43
C THR A 12 -4.03 13.01 3.19
N THR A 13 -3.81 11.72 3.41
CA THR A 13 -3.77 10.70 2.34
C THR A 13 -4.15 9.34 2.92
N HIS A 14 -4.19 8.32 2.07
CA HIS A 14 -4.31 6.93 2.49
C HIS A 14 -3.33 6.08 1.68
N ILE A 15 -3.39 4.76 1.84
CA ILE A 15 -2.37 3.87 1.28
C ILE A 15 -2.67 3.44 -0.15
N GLY A 16 -3.92 3.29 -0.57
CA GLY A 16 -4.19 2.90 -1.96
C GLY A 16 -5.55 2.27 -2.09
N SER A 17 -5.60 0.95 -1.96
CA SER A 17 -6.80 0.17 -2.16
C SER A 17 -8.02 0.61 -1.32
N LEU A 18 -9.17 0.69 -2.00
CA LEU A 18 -10.47 1.02 -1.42
C LEU A 18 -11.54 -0.01 -1.82
N PRO A 19 -12.64 -0.15 -1.06
CA PRO A 19 -13.72 -1.06 -1.41
C PRO A 19 -14.27 -0.77 -2.81
N ARG A 20 -14.28 -1.80 -3.65
CA ARG A 20 -14.73 -1.72 -5.04
C ARG A 20 -16.26 -1.86 -5.10
N PRO A 21 -16.96 -1.11 -5.97
CA PRO A 21 -18.40 -1.30 -6.18
C PRO A 21 -18.71 -2.73 -6.64
N HIS A 22 -19.78 -3.35 -6.13
CA HIS A 22 -20.15 -4.72 -6.48
C HIS A 22 -20.35 -4.91 -7.99
N ALA A 23 -20.94 -3.94 -8.68
CA ALA A 23 -21.12 -4.00 -10.13
C ALA A 23 -19.79 -4.08 -10.91
N LEU A 24 -18.69 -3.53 -10.36
CA LEU A 24 -17.35 -3.69 -10.93
C LEU A 24 -16.77 -5.06 -10.56
N LEU A 25 -16.95 -5.50 -9.32
CA LEU A 25 -16.50 -6.82 -8.86
C LEU A 25 -17.11 -7.95 -9.70
N ASP A 26 -18.39 -7.87 -10.06
CA ASP A 26 -19.08 -8.91 -10.83
C ASP A 26 -18.43 -9.14 -12.21
N ILE A 27 -18.07 -8.06 -12.90
CA ILE A 27 -17.40 -8.15 -14.21
C ILE A 27 -15.92 -8.50 -14.08
N MET A 28 -15.24 -8.02 -13.02
CA MET A 28 -13.88 -8.45 -12.69
C MET A 28 -13.82 -9.96 -12.43
N LYS A 29 -14.82 -10.51 -11.72
CA LYS A 29 -14.93 -11.96 -11.47
C LYS A 29 -14.97 -12.73 -12.79
N ALA A 30 -15.83 -12.31 -13.71
CA ALA A 30 -15.93 -12.95 -15.03
C ALA A 30 -14.59 -12.88 -15.79
N LYS A 31 -13.95 -11.70 -15.82
CA LYS A 31 -12.62 -11.50 -16.44
C LYS A 31 -11.55 -12.43 -15.84
N LEU A 32 -11.43 -12.45 -14.52
CA LEU A 32 -10.38 -13.18 -13.79
C LEU A 32 -10.59 -14.70 -13.79
N THR A 33 -11.82 -15.17 -14.01
CA THR A 33 -12.16 -16.59 -14.14
C THR A 33 -12.28 -17.05 -15.59
N HIS A 34 -11.81 -16.22 -16.54
CA HIS A 34 -11.84 -16.47 -17.98
C HIS A 34 -13.24 -16.77 -18.55
N GLN A 35 -14.28 -16.24 -17.91
CA GLN A 35 -15.65 -16.28 -18.43
C GLN A 35 -15.86 -15.16 -19.47
N PRO A 36 -16.78 -15.32 -20.43
CA PRO A 36 -17.15 -14.25 -21.34
C PRO A 36 -17.63 -13.01 -20.58
N TYR A 37 -17.14 -11.83 -20.95
CA TYR A 37 -17.56 -10.54 -20.41
C TYR A 37 -17.49 -9.45 -21.47
N ASP A 38 -18.27 -8.39 -21.30
CA ASP A 38 -18.24 -7.23 -22.20
C ASP A 38 -17.07 -6.29 -21.80
N GLN A 39 -16.04 -6.24 -22.64
CA GLN A 39 -14.88 -5.38 -22.41
C GLN A 39 -15.21 -3.89 -22.39
N GLN A 40 -16.17 -3.44 -23.20
CA GLN A 40 -16.57 -2.03 -23.23
C GLN A 40 -17.34 -1.69 -21.95
N ASP A 41 -18.20 -2.60 -21.49
CA ASP A 41 -18.91 -2.43 -20.23
C ASP A 41 -17.95 -2.42 -19.03
N TYR A 42 -16.94 -3.30 -19.02
CA TYR A 42 -15.88 -3.29 -18.00
C TYR A 42 -15.18 -1.94 -17.94
N GLN A 43 -14.74 -1.41 -19.09
CA GLN A 43 -14.04 -0.12 -19.12
C GLN A 43 -14.94 1.03 -18.65
N LYS A 44 -16.21 1.08 -19.09
CA LYS A 44 -17.16 2.10 -18.63
C LYS A 44 -17.37 2.05 -17.12
N LYS A 45 -17.53 0.85 -16.56
CA LYS A 45 -17.70 0.64 -15.11
C LYS A 45 -16.45 1.04 -14.33
N LEU A 46 -15.27 0.67 -14.81
CA LEU A 46 -13.99 1.02 -14.20
C LEU A 46 -13.78 2.54 -14.19
N THR A 47 -13.90 3.20 -15.35
CA THR A 47 -13.74 4.67 -15.46
C THR A 47 -14.72 5.39 -14.54
N LYS A 48 -15.99 4.97 -14.52
CA LYS A 48 -16.99 5.55 -13.61
C LYS A 48 -16.62 5.33 -12.14
N ALA A 49 -16.22 4.13 -11.77
CA ALA A 49 -15.89 3.79 -10.39
C ALA A 49 -14.69 4.61 -9.89
N VAL A 50 -13.65 4.78 -10.70
CA VAL A 50 -12.49 5.62 -10.38
C VAL A 50 -12.90 7.10 -10.23
N ALA A 51 -13.72 7.62 -11.15
CA ALA A 51 -14.22 8.99 -11.06
C ALA A 51 -15.03 9.25 -9.78
N ASP A 52 -15.97 8.36 -9.45
CA ASP A 52 -16.77 8.45 -8.23
C ASP A 52 -15.88 8.31 -6.98
N CYS A 53 -14.87 7.44 -7.01
CA CYS A 53 -13.95 7.22 -5.89
C CYS A 53 -13.08 8.45 -5.60
N VAL A 54 -12.41 9.01 -6.61
CA VAL A 54 -11.59 10.22 -6.46
C VAL A 54 -12.44 11.38 -5.98
N LYS A 55 -13.65 11.55 -6.53
CA LYS A 55 -14.60 12.56 -6.05
C LYS A 55 -14.90 12.39 -4.56
N LYS A 56 -15.25 11.18 -4.11
CA LYS A 56 -15.54 10.91 -2.69
C LYS A 56 -14.33 11.17 -1.79
N GLN A 57 -13.12 10.83 -2.23
CA GLN A 57 -11.88 11.14 -1.49
C GLN A 57 -11.74 12.65 -1.26
N VAL A 58 -11.90 13.45 -2.32
CA VAL A 58 -11.85 14.93 -2.24
C VAL A 58 -12.97 15.47 -1.35
N ASP A 59 -14.20 14.97 -1.50
CA ASP A 59 -15.35 15.39 -0.70
C ASP A 59 -15.15 15.07 0.81
N CYS A 60 -14.37 14.04 1.14
CA CYS A 60 -13.99 13.71 2.52
C CYS A 60 -12.75 14.47 3.02
N GLY A 61 -12.12 15.29 2.17
CA GLY A 61 -10.94 16.09 2.50
C GLY A 61 -9.61 15.34 2.41
N ILE A 62 -9.50 14.31 1.56
CA ILE A 62 -8.22 13.70 1.20
C ILE A 62 -7.46 14.63 0.25
N ASP A 63 -6.23 15.01 0.60
CA ASP A 63 -5.42 15.93 -0.17
C ASP A 63 -4.65 15.25 -1.31
N ILE A 64 -4.12 14.04 -1.03
CA ILE A 64 -3.34 13.26 -1.98
C ILE A 64 -4.10 11.96 -2.26
N VAL A 65 -4.68 11.86 -3.46
CA VAL A 65 -5.69 10.87 -3.86
C VAL A 65 -5.10 9.77 -4.74
N THR A 66 -5.84 8.67 -4.88
CA THR A 66 -5.49 7.56 -5.80
C THR A 66 -6.74 7.00 -6.49
N ASP A 67 -6.57 6.02 -7.39
CA ASP A 67 -7.65 5.35 -8.12
C ASP A 67 -8.38 4.28 -7.29
N GLY A 68 -7.99 4.09 -6.03
CA GLY A 68 -8.50 3.05 -5.15
C GLY A 68 -8.05 1.64 -5.54
N GLU A 69 -7.12 1.51 -6.48
CA GLU A 69 -6.67 0.26 -7.12
C GLU A 69 -7.82 -0.54 -7.77
N PHE A 70 -8.86 0.14 -8.26
CA PHE A 70 -10.09 -0.50 -8.71
C PHE A 70 -9.91 -1.43 -9.91
N SER A 71 -8.86 -1.25 -10.72
CA SER A 71 -8.54 -2.14 -11.84
C SER A 71 -7.83 -3.43 -11.42
N LYS A 72 -7.23 -3.46 -10.22
CA LYS A 72 -6.37 -4.54 -9.75
C LYS A 72 -7.15 -5.62 -9.00
N PRO A 73 -6.85 -6.91 -9.21
CA PRO A 73 -7.42 -7.99 -8.40
C PRO A 73 -6.90 -7.96 -6.94
N GLY A 74 -5.74 -7.37 -6.71
CA GLY A 74 -5.14 -7.15 -5.40
C GLY A 74 -3.77 -6.47 -5.53
N PHE A 75 -3.27 -5.94 -4.42
CA PHE A 75 -2.12 -5.03 -4.41
C PHE A 75 -0.83 -5.64 -4.99
N PHE A 76 -0.61 -6.95 -4.83
CA PHE A 76 0.52 -7.68 -5.44
C PHE A 76 0.08 -8.68 -6.51
N THR A 77 -1.14 -9.22 -6.43
CA THR A 77 -1.64 -10.26 -7.36
C THR A 77 -1.87 -9.72 -8.77
N TYR A 78 -2.04 -8.40 -8.94
CA TYR A 78 -2.14 -7.75 -10.25
C TYR A 78 -0.91 -8.00 -11.13
N ILE A 79 0.23 -8.33 -10.53
CA ILE A 79 1.48 -8.54 -11.26
C ILE A 79 1.38 -9.67 -12.28
N GLN A 80 0.45 -10.62 -12.10
CA GLN A 80 0.17 -11.68 -13.09
C GLN A 80 -0.32 -11.12 -14.43
N GLU A 81 -1.02 -9.99 -14.41
CA GLU A 81 -1.47 -9.28 -15.61
C GLU A 81 -0.37 -8.35 -16.17
N ARG A 82 0.69 -8.07 -15.39
CA ARG A 82 1.73 -7.09 -15.73
C ARG A 82 3.08 -7.69 -16.11
N LEU A 83 3.37 -8.91 -15.67
CA LEU A 83 4.63 -9.58 -15.94
C LEU A 83 4.43 -10.90 -16.68
N GLU A 84 5.40 -11.23 -17.51
CA GLU A 84 5.64 -12.54 -18.10
C GLU A 84 6.71 -13.31 -17.31
N GLY A 85 6.83 -14.61 -17.59
CA GLY A 85 7.83 -15.48 -16.95
C GLY A 85 7.34 -16.16 -15.67
N TYR A 86 6.03 -16.10 -15.38
CA TYR A 86 5.43 -16.68 -14.19
C TYR A 86 4.42 -17.77 -14.52
N GLU A 87 4.38 -18.79 -13.68
CA GLU A 87 3.35 -19.83 -13.68
C GLU A 87 2.63 -19.88 -12.32
N ALA A 88 1.32 -20.13 -12.37
CA ALA A 88 0.52 -20.37 -11.18
C ALA A 88 0.83 -21.73 -10.56
N ARG A 89 0.92 -21.79 -9.24
CA ARG A 89 1.07 -23.02 -8.44
C ARG A 89 -0.16 -23.21 -7.54
N PRO A 90 -1.31 -23.66 -8.07
CA PRO A 90 -2.56 -23.79 -7.30
C PRO A 90 -2.48 -24.78 -6.14
N ASN A 91 -1.56 -25.75 -6.21
CA ASN A 91 -1.35 -26.74 -5.17
C ASN A 91 -0.37 -26.29 -4.07
N GLN A 92 0.30 -25.15 -4.26
CA GLN A 92 1.19 -24.57 -3.26
C GLN A 92 0.35 -23.76 -2.28
N LYS A 93 0.50 -24.05 -0.97
CA LYS A 93 -0.18 -23.27 0.07
C LYS A 93 0.57 -21.97 0.30
N LEU A 94 -0.17 -20.85 0.30
CA LEU A 94 0.34 -19.59 0.82
C LEU A 94 0.36 -19.69 2.35
N ILE A 95 1.53 -19.52 2.95
CA ILE A 95 1.68 -19.51 4.40
C ILE A 95 1.51 -18.05 4.85
N LEU A 96 0.41 -17.77 5.54
CA LEU A 96 0.09 -16.45 6.07
C LEU A 96 0.04 -16.51 7.59
N PHE A 97 0.68 -15.54 8.26
CA PHE A 97 0.61 -15.36 9.71
C PHE A 97 0.88 -16.67 10.48
N GLN A 98 1.91 -17.45 10.09
CA GLN A 98 2.09 -18.83 10.56
C GLN A 98 2.06 -18.98 12.10
N GLN A 99 2.79 -18.11 12.80
CA GLN A 99 2.88 -18.16 14.27
C GLN A 99 1.56 -17.75 14.93
N GLU A 100 0.90 -16.72 14.39
CA GLU A 100 -0.43 -16.28 14.82
C GLU A 100 -1.49 -17.38 14.62
N VAL A 101 -1.51 -18.04 13.46
CA VAL A 101 -2.43 -19.16 13.18
C VAL A 101 -2.19 -20.33 14.12
N GLN A 102 -0.93 -20.59 14.49
CA GLN A 102 -0.60 -21.63 15.48
C GLN A 102 -1.05 -21.26 16.90
N ALA A 103 -0.94 -19.99 17.28
CA ALA A 103 -1.33 -19.52 18.60
C ALA A 103 -2.85 -19.33 18.75
N PHE A 104 -3.55 -18.97 17.67
CA PHE A 104 -4.97 -18.64 17.65
C PHE A 104 -5.71 -19.38 16.52
N PRO A 105 -5.69 -20.72 16.50
CA PRO A 105 -6.19 -21.51 15.37
C PRO A 105 -7.69 -21.33 15.10
N GLU A 106 -8.51 -21.22 16.16
CA GLU A 106 -9.96 -21.01 16.02
C GLU A 106 -10.28 -19.64 15.42
N TYR A 107 -9.58 -18.60 15.89
CA TYR A 107 -9.72 -17.24 15.39
C TYR A 107 -9.39 -17.16 13.90
N TYR A 108 -8.22 -17.65 13.49
CA TYR A 108 -7.80 -17.58 12.09
C TYR A 108 -8.63 -18.47 11.17
N ALA A 109 -9.13 -19.61 11.66
CA ALA A 109 -10.07 -20.43 10.90
C ALA A 109 -11.36 -19.66 10.58
N GLU A 110 -11.90 -18.90 11.54
CA GLU A 110 -13.07 -18.06 11.32
C GLU A 110 -12.76 -16.82 10.46
N TYR A 111 -11.69 -16.11 10.79
CA TYR A 111 -11.26 -14.90 10.10
C TYR A 111 -10.98 -15.16 8.61
N PHE A 112 -10.22 -16.20 8.27
CA PHE A 112 -9.96 -16.52 6.87
C PHE A 112 -11.26 -16.87 6.12
N LYS A 113 -12.17 -17.61 6.76
CA LYS A 113 -13.46 -17.99 6.19
C LYS A 113 -14.38 -16.80 5.94
N GLN A 114 -14.32 -15.74 6.75
CA GLN A 114 -15.30 -14.64 6.71
C GLN A 114 -14.75 -13.37 6.05
N ALA A 115 -13.51 -12.98 6.36
CA ALA A 115 -12.91 -11.72 5.94
C ALA A 115 -11.91 -11.92 4.80
N MET A 116 -10.68 -12.34 5.11
CA MET A 116 -9.55 -12.31 4.17
C MET A 116 -9.74 -13.18 2.92
N LEU A 117 -10.26 -14.40 3.05
CA LEU A 117 -10.47 -15.33 1.92
C LEU A 117 -11.96 -15.46 1.57
N GLY A 118 -12.86 -15.31 2.56
CA GLY A 118 -14.30 -15.50 2.42
C GLY A 118 -15.01 -14.61 1.40
N GLY A 119 -14.43 -13.44 1.09
CA GLY A 119 -15.00 -12.47 0.15
C GLY A 119 -14.27 -12.36 -1.19
N ALA A 120 -13.16 -13.10 -1.40
CA ALA A 120 -12.24 -12.87 -2.51
C ALA A 120 -12.87 -13.24 -3.86
N LEU A 121 -12.66 -12.40 -4.87
CA LEU A 121 -13.11 -12.66 -6.24
C LEU A 121 -12.58 -14.00 -6.76
N ILE A 122 -11.30 -14.27 -6.50
CA ILE A 122 -10.58 -15.49 -6.87
C ILE A 122 -9.67 -15.92 -5.71
N PRO A 123 -9.36 -17.21 -5.56
CA PRO A 123 -8.35 -17.67 -4.62
C PRO A 123 -6.99 -17.05 -4.93
N ILE A 124 -6.27 -16.60 -3.90
CA ILE A 124 -4.88 -16.16 -4.05
C ILE A 124 -4.04 -17.39 -4.39
N THR A 125 -3.57 -17.44 -5.63
CA THR A 125 -2.72 -18.52 -6.13
C THR A 125 -1.27 -18.05 -6.15
N PRO A 126 -0.34 -18.73 -5.44
CA PRO A 126 1.07 -18.43 -5.54
C PRO A 126 1.55 -18.52 -6.98
N VAL A 127 2.48 -17.63 -7.35
CA VAL A 127 3.12 -17.64 -8.66
C VAL A 127 4.61 -17.80 -8.50
N VAL A 128 5.21 -18.54 -9.43
CA VAL A 128 6.65 -18.79 -9.44
C VAL A 128 7.24 -18.37 -10.77
N CYS A 129 8.41 -17.75 -10.73
CA CYS A 129 9.18 -17.33 -11.88
C CYS A 129 9.88 -18.56 -12.47
N VAL A 130 9.44 -18.96 -13.68
CA VAL A 130 9.96 -20.12 -14.43
C VAL A 130 10.71 -19.72 -15.70
N GLY A 131 10.80 -18.42 -15.97
CA GLY A 131 11.43 -17.87 -17.17
C GLY A 131 11.86 -16.41 -16.99
N PRO A 132 12.46 -15.81 -18.02
CA PRO A 132 12.87 -14.41 -17.98
C PRO A 132 11.68 -13.49 -17.65
N VAL A 133 11.86 -12.65 -16.65
CA VAL A 133 10.84 -11.66 -16.25
C VAL A 133 10.79 -10.57 -17.30
N LYS A 134 9.59 -10.24 -17.77
CA LYS A 134 9.35 -9.13 -18.70
C LYS A 134 8.07 -8.41 -18.36
N TYR A 135 8.13 -7.09 -18.37
CA TYR A 135 6.96 -6.22 -18.29
C TYR A 135 6.13 -6.31 -19.57
N ARG A 136 4.82 -6.50 -19.40
CA ARG A 136 3.79 -6.51 -20.46
C ARG A 136 2.57 -5.66 -20.09
N GLY A 137 2.69 -4.88 -19.02
CA GLY A 137 1.60 -4.18 -18.37
C GLY A 137 1.26 -2.81 -18.97
N GLU A 138 1.95 -2.37 -20.03
CA GLU A 138 1.92 -0.99 -20.52
C GLU A 138 0.51 -0.50 -20.82
N LYS A 139 -0.28 -1.32 -21.53
CA LYS A 139 -1.65 -0.97 -21.89
C LYS A 139 -2.56 -0.86 -20.67
N LEU A 140 -2.43 -1.78 -19.72
CA LEU A 140 -3.23 -1.77 -18.49
C LEU A 140 -2.84 -0.59 -17.61
N LEU A 141 -1.55 -0.23 -17.55
CA LEU A 141 -1.05 0.88 -16.76
C LEU A 141 -1.54 2.21 -17.34
N GLN A 142 -1.52 2.31 -18.67
CA GLN A 142 -2.02 3.49 -19.35
C GLN A 142 -3.50 3.71 -19.04
N ILE A 143 -4.32 2.65 -18.97
CA ILE A 143 -5.72 2.74 -18.56
C ILE A 143 -5.86 3.27 -17.13
N ASP A 144 -5.05 2.78 -16.18
CA ASP A 144 -5.07 3.25 -14.79
C ASP A 144 -4.70 4.74 -14.71
N ILE A 145 -3.62 5.13 -15.40
CA ILE A 145 -3.13 6.51 -15.50
C ILE A 145 -4.20 7.42 -16.11
N ASP A 146 -4.81 7.03 -17.22
CA ASP A 146 -5.81 7.83 -17.92
C ASP A 146 -7.07 8.04 -17.06
N ASN A 147 -7.54 6.97 -16.41
CA ASN A 147 -8.71 7.03 -15.54
C ASN A 147 -8.46 7.94 -14.33
N VAL A 148 -7.35 7.76 -13.61
CA VAL A 148 -7.07 8.56 -12.40
C VAL A 148 -6.79 10.02 -12.74
N LYS A 149 -6.11 10.30 -13.87
CA LYS A 149 -5.86 11.67 -14.32
C LYS A 149 -7.14 12.38 -14.73
N ALA A 150 -8.02 11.71 -15.47
CA ALA A 150 -9.31 12.27 -15.84
C ALA A 150 -10.17 12.56 -14.60
N ALA A 151 -10.21 11.63 -13.65
CA ALA A 151 -10.92 11.78 -12.39
C ALA A 151 -10.36 12.92 -11.53
N ALA A 152 -9.04 12.99 -11.38
CA ALA A 152 -8.37 14.05 -10.64
C ALA A 152 -8.60 15.43 -11.26
N ALA A 153 -8.48 15.55 -12.59
CA ALA A 153 -8.74 16.80 -13.30
C ALA A 153 -10.20 17.27 -13.11
N ALA A 154 -11.16 16.35 -13.19
CA ALA A 154 -12.57 16.66 -12.95
C ALA A 154 -12.86 17.08 -11.51
N ALA A 155 -12.09 16.57 -10.54
CA ALA A 155 -12.18 16.93 -9.13
C ALA A 155 -11.31 18.14 -8.73
N GLY A 156 -10.58 18.76 -9.67
CA GLY A 156 -9.70 19.90 -9.41
C GLY A 156 -8.42 19.56 -8.65
N VAL A 157 -8.01 18.29 -8.64
CA VAL A 157 -6.78 17.82 -7.99
C VAL A 157 -5.60 17.91 -8.94
N LYS A 158 -4.48 18.47 -8.46
CA LYS A 158 -3.25 18.58 -9.27
C LYS A 158 -2.56 17.22 -9.44
N PRO A 159 -1.89 16.96 -10.56
CA PRO A 159 -1.20 15.68 -10.78
C PRO A 159 -0.20 15.30 -9.69
N GLU A 160 0.50 16.26 -9.10
CA GLU A 160 1.43 16.03 -7.98
C GLU A 160 0.76 15.58 -6.67
N HIS A 161 -0.57 15.70 -6.58
CA HIS A 161 -1.40 15.21 -5.47
C HIS A 161 -2.18 13.94 -5.85
N VAL A 162 -1.71 13.22 -6.88
CA VAL A 162 -2.26 11.94 -7.29
C VAL A 162 -1.16 10.90 -7.25
N PHE A 163 -1.44 9.73 -6.71
CA PHE A 163 -0.48 8.63 -6.68
C PHE A 163 -1.09 7.32 -7.19
N LEU A 164 -0.23 6.43 -7.70
CA LEU A 164 -0.59 5.05 -8.02
C LEU A 164 0.30 4.10 -7.22
N PRO A 165 -0.28 3.15 -6.46
CA PRO A 165 0.47 2.09 -5.81
C PRO A 165 1.05 1.11 -6.83
N ALA A 166 2.22 0.55 -6.52
CA ALA A 166 2.85 -0.53 -7.26
C ALA A 166 3.64 -1.40 -6.29
N THR A 167 3.69 -2.71 -6.53
CA THR A 167 4.38 -3.62 -5.61
C THR A 167 5.90 -3.46 -5.70
N ALA A 168 6.60 -3.57 -4.57
CA ALA A 168 8.05 -3.70 -4.53
C ALA A 168 8.52 -5.03 -5.14
N PRO A 169 9.80 -5.17 -5.52
CA PRO A 169 10.34 -6.43 -6.05
C PRO A 169 10.12 -7.64 -5.12
N SER A 170 10.13 -7.43 -3.80
CA SER A 170 9.87 -8.44 -2.78
C SER A 170 8.49 -9.09 -2.88
N GLY A 171 7.49 -8.38 -3.44
CA GLY A 171 6.11 -8.85 -3.53
C GLY A 171 5.79 -9.68 -4.75
N VAL A 172 6.78 -9.98 -5.60
CA VAL A 172 6.56 -10.68 -6.86
C VAL A 172 7.10 -12.10 -6.76
N GLY A 173 6.20 -13.05 -6.52
CA GLY A 173 6.41 -14.49 -6.71
C GLY A 173 7.66 -15.10 -6.05
N ILE A 174 7.95 -16.35 -6.42
CA ILE A 174 9.13 -17.10 -5.94
C ILE A 174 10.02 -17.43 -7.13
N ASN A 175 11.34 -17.37 -6.97
CA ASN A 175 12.30 -17.69 -8.03
C ASN A 175 12.52 -19.21 -8.19
N GLU A 176 12.22 -19.76 -9.37
CA GLU A 176 12.61 -21.13 -9.80
C GLU A 176 13.49 -21.12 -11.07
N TYR A 177 13.85 -19.94 -11.60
CA TYR A 177 14.54 -19.78 -12.89
C TYR A 177 15.96 -19.23 -12.78
N TYR A 178 16.15 -18.12 -12.06
CA TYR A 178 17.46 -17.48 -11.91
C TYR A 178 18.32 -18.22 -10.89
N LYS A 179 19.66 -18.11 -11.01
CA LYS A 179 20.59 -18.88 -10.18
C LYS A 179 20.54 -18.50 -8.70
N SER A 180 20.08 -17.29 -8.40
CA SER A 180 19.94 -16.77 -7.04
C SER A 180 18.78 -15.79 -6.94
N ASN A 181 18.26 -15.61 -5.73
CA ASN A 181 17.25 -14.58 -5.46
C ASN A 181 17.78 -13.17 -5.74
N GLU A 182 19.08 -12.93 -5.54
CA GLU A 182 19.71 -11.64 -5.85
C GLU A 182 19.64 -11.35 -7.36
N GLU A 183 20.02 -12.31 -8.21
CA GLU A 183 19.90 -12.19 -9.67
C GLU A 183 18.44 -11.98 -10.10
N TYR A 184 17.51 -12.71 -9.49
CA TYR A 184 16.08 -12.57 -9.73
C TYR A 184 15.57 -11.16 -9.40
N PHE A 185 15.83 -10.67 -8.18
CA PHE A 185 15.37 -9.35 -7.76
C PHE A 185 15.99 -8.22 -8.59
N HIS A 186 17.23 -8.37 -9.05
CA HIS A 186 17.85 -7.40 -9.97
C HIS A 186 17.15 -7.37 -11.33
N ALA A 187 16.83 -8.53 -11.90
CA ALA A 187 16.09 -8.62 -13.17
C ALA A 187 14.68 -8.04 -13.02
N LEU A 188 13.99 -8.39 -11.93
CA LEU A 188 12.66 -7.88 -11.61
C LEU A 188 12.65 -6.37 -11.40
N ALA A 189 13.64 -5.82 -10.68
CA ALA A 189 13.77 -4.39 -10.44
C ALA A 189 13.87 -3.59 -11.75
N ALA A 190 14.59 -4.11 -12.75
CA ALA A 190 14.69 -3.47 -14.07
C ALA A 190 13.34 -3.43 -14.81
N GLU A 191 12.51 -4.46 -14.65
CA GLU A 191 11.19 -4.54 -15.28
C GLU A 191 10.15 -3.69 -14.54
N LEU A 192 10.14 -3.69 -13.21
CA LEU A 192 9.27 -2.82 -12.40
C LEU A 192 9.60 -1.33 -12.57
N ASN A 193 10.87 -0.98 -12.81
CA ASN A 193 11.27 0.39 -13.12
C ASN A 193 10.50 0.98 -14.31
N LYS A 194 10.08 0.15 -15.28
CA LYS A 194 9.26 0.61 -16.42
C LYS A 194 7.90 1.12 -15.97
N GLU A 195 7.23 0.38 -15.07
CA GLU A 195 5.96 0.79 -14.46
C GLU A 195 6.13 2.08 -13.65
N TYR A 196 7.13 2.11 -12.76
CA TYR A 196 7.35 3.26 -11.88
C TYR A 196 7.67 4.53 -12.67
N ARG A 197 8.51 4.42 -13.71
CA ARG A 197 8.84 5.55 -14.58
C ARG A 197 7.64 6.02 -15.38
N ALA A 198 6.79 5.13 -15.87
CA ALA A 198 5.59 5.52 -16.61
C ALA A 198 4.60 6.30 -15.73
N ILE A 199 4.42 5.89 -14.46
CA ILE A 199 3.61 6.63 -13.48
C ILE A 199 4.16 8.03 -13.27
N VAL A 200 5.46 8.16 -13.02
CA VAL A 200 6.11 9.47 -12.77
C VAL A 200 6.13 10.33 -14.03
N ALA A 201 6.36 9.75 -15.21
CA ALA A 201 6.31 10.46 -16.50
C ALA A 201 4.91 11.01 -16.80
N ALA A 202 3.86 10.39 -16.27
CA ALA A 202 2.49 10.91 -16.37
C ALA A 202 2.22 12.11 -15.44
N GLY A 203 3.19 12.50 -14.61
CA GLY A 203 3.14 13.62 -13.67
C GLY A 203 2.67 13.24 -12.26
N LEU A 204 2.45 11.95 -12.01
CA LEU A 204 1.91 11.41 -10.75
C LEU A 204 3.04 11.05 -9.77
N LEU A 205 2.68 10.74 -8.54
CA LEU A 205 3.56 10.07 -7.58
C LEU A 205 3.46 8.55 -7.77
N VAL A 206 4.59 7.85 -7.67
CA VAL A 206 4.57 6.38 -7.53
C VAL A 206 4.64 6.04 -6.05
N GLN A 207 3.77 5.15 -5.58
CA GLN A 207 3.93 4.53 -4.27
C GLN A 207 4.43 3.09 -4.43
N VAL A 208 5.54 2.77 -3.78
CA VAL A 208 6.08 1.41 -3.75
C VAL A 208 5.66 0.74 -2.45
N ASP A 209 4.89 -0.33 -2.56
CA ASP A 209 4.36 -1.08 -1.42
C ASP A 209 5.20 -2.33 -1.15
N ASP A 210 5.76 -2.42 0.05
CA ASP A 210 6.57 -3.56 0.51
C ASP A 210 6.13 -4.04 1.91
N PRO A 211 4.97 -4.72 2.03
CA PRO A 211 4.58 -5.36 3.28
C PRO A 211 5.41 -6.62 3.60
N PHE A 212 6.30 -7.05 2.71
CA PHE A 212 7.10 -8.27 2.88
C PHE A 212 8.44 -8.01 3.58
N LEU A 213 8.89 -6.75 3.65
CA LEU A 213 10.09 -6.37 4.41
C LEU A 213 9.92 -6.69 5.92
N PRO A 214 8.79 -6.36 6.58
CA PRO A 214 8.54 -6.76 7.97
C PRO A 214 8.44 -8.28 8.17
N ASP A 215 7.90 -9.01 7.19
CA ASP A 215 7.72 -10.48 7.25
C ASP A 215 9.03 -11.22 7.55
N ILE A 216 10.15 -10.70 7.06
CA ILE A 216 11.50 -11.25 7.29
C ILE A 216 11.79 -11.44 8.77
N PHE A 217 11.33 -10.52 9.63
CA PHE A 217 11.75 -10.47 11.03
C PHE A 217 11.05 -11.49 11.92
N PHE A 218 9.94 -12.05 11.46
CA PHE A 218 9.22 -13.14 12.12
C PHE A 218 9.18 -14.44 11.28
N GLU A 219 9.82 -14.46 10.11
CA GLU A 219 10.00 -15.65 9.30
C GLU A 219 10.74 -16.76 10.10
N PRO A 220 10.12 -17.94 10.27
CA PRO A 220 10.78 -19.05 10.96
C PRO A 220 12.02 -19.54 10.21
N GLY A 221 13.07 -19.89 10.95
CA GLY A 221 14.27 -20.53 10.39
C GLY A 221 15.34 -19.58 9.87
N LEU A 222 15.13 -18.26 9.92
CA LEU A 222 16.20 -17.28 9.69
C LEU A 222 16.85 -16.86 11.01
N ASP A 223 18.18 -16.88 11.05
CA ASP A 223 18.95 -16.20 12.10
C ASP A 223 19.02 -14.68 11.86
N ASP A 224 19.51 -13.92 12.85
CA ASP A 224 19.58 -12.47 12.77
C ASP A 224 20.45 -11.95 11.61
N ALA A 225 21.52 -12.66 11.24
CA ALA A 225 22.39 -12.24 10.14
C ALA A 225 21.68 -12.45 8.79
N GLN A 226 20.96 -13.56 8.64
CA GLN A 226 20.16 -13.87 7.46
C GLN A 226 19.00 -12.90 7.29
N LYS A 227 18.31 -12.54 8.39
CA LYS A 227 17.23 -11.52 8.39
C LYS A 227 17.76 -10.18 7.89
N LYS A 228 18.87 -9.71 8.48
CA LYS A 228 19.51 -8.46 8.07
C LYS A 228 19.93 -8.50 6.60
N ARG A 229 20.60 -9.57 6.15
CA ARG A 229 21.02 -9.69 4.74
C ARG A 229 19.82 -9.68 3.78
N ARG A 230 18.72 -10.35 4.12
CA ARG A 230 17.51 -10.35 3.29
C ARG A 230 16.85 -8.98 3.22
N ALA A 231 16.78 -8.26 4.35
CA ALA A 231 16.28 -6.89 4.39
C ALA A 231 17.15 -5.94 3.52
N GLU A 232 18.47 -6.07 3.56
CA GLU A 232 19.36 -5.30 2.66
C GLU A 232 19.10 -5.65 1.18
N ILE A 233 18.89 -6.92 0.83
CA ILE A 233 18.55 -7.32 -0.55
C ILE A 233 17.24 -6.64 -1.01
N TYR A 234 16.21 -6.56 -0.15
CA TYR A 234 14.95 -5.90 -0.49
C TYR A 234 15.14 -4.39 -0.69
N VAL A 235 15.94 -3.74 0.15
CA VAL A 235 16.33 -2.33 0.01
C VAL A 235 17.10 -2.10 -1.29
N GLU A 236 18.11 -2.92 -1.57
CA GLU A 236 18.93 -2.85 -2.79
C GLU A 236 18.07 -3.01 -4.05
N ALA A 237 17.21 -4.03 -4.08
CA ALA A 237 16.29 -4.29 -5.19
C ALA A 237 15.30 -3.16 -5.41
N THR A 238 14.70 -2.63 -4.34
CA THR A 238 13.75 -1.52 -4.42
C THR A 238 14.45 -0.24 -4.92
N ASN A 239 15.63 0.09 -4.39
CA ASN A 239 16.41 1.24 -4.86
C ASN A 239 16.88 1.08 -6.31
N ARG A 240 17.19 -0.15 -6.73
CA ARG A 240 17.46 -0.47 -8.13
C ARG A 240 16.24 -0.23 -9.01
N ALA A 241 15.05 -0.63 -8.56
CA ALA A 241 13.79 -0.40 -9.27
C ALA A 241 13.40 1.08 -9.32
N LEU A 242 13.88 1.89 -8.39
CA LEU A 242 13.69 3.35 -8.36
C LEU A 242 14.75 4.14 -9.14
N GLN A 243 15.73 3.49 -9.77
CA GLN A 243 16.83 4.19 -10.43
C GLN A 243 16.34 5.18 -11.52
N GLY A 244 16.78 6.43 -11.42
CA GLY A 244 16.44 7.52 -12.33
C GLY A 244 15.09 8.16 -12.05
N ILE A 245 14.42 7.81 -10.95
CA ILE A 245 13.22 8.48 -10.45
C ILE A 245 13.63 9.43 -9.32
N PRO A 246 13.25 10.72 -9.37
CA PRO A 246 13.52 11.65 -8.28
C PRO A 246 12.82 11.20 -6.99
N PRO A 247 13.51 11.11 -5.83
CA PRO A 247 12.92 10.62 -4.59
C PRO A 247 11.65 11.38 -4.18
N GLU A 248 11.56 12.69 -4.43
CA GLU A 248 10.38 13.49 -4.12
C GLU A 248 9.11 13.07 -4.89
N ARG A 249 9.25 12.25 -5.96
CA ARG A 249 8.14 11.64 -6.72
C ARG A 249 7.72 10.27 -6.20
N VAL A 250 8.39 9.77 -5.17
CA VAL A 250 8.24 8.41 -4.66
C VAL A 250 7.66 8.46 -3.24
N ARG A 251 6.67 7.62 -3.00
CA ARG A 251 6.14 7.25 -1.69
C ARG A 251 6.55 5.80 -1.43
N PHE A 252 6.88 5.45 -0.20
CA PHE A 252 7.13 4.06 0.17
C PHE A 252 6.19 3.67 1.30
N HIS A 253 5.48 2.56 1.13
CA HIS A 253 4.59 2.03 2.15
C HIS A 253 5.06 0.67 2.63
N THR A 254 5.06 0.46 3.94
CA THR A 254 5.17 -0.85 4.55
C THR A 254 4.20 -0.95 5.73
N CYS A 255 3.67 -2.13 6.01
CA CYS A 255 2.78 -2.40 7.14
C CYS A 255 3.06 -3.80 7.68
N TYR A 256 2.45 -4.17 8.81
CA TYR A 256 2.68 -5.48 9.41
C TYR A 256 1.58 -6.50 9.04
N GLY A 257 0.87 -6.22 7.95
CA GLY A 257 -0.12 -7.11 7.35
C GLY A 257 -1.51 -6.50 7.22
N ILE A 258 -2.35 -7.22 6.49
CA ILE A 258 -3.70 -6.78 6.11
C ILE A 258 -4.80 -7.37 6.99
N ASN A 259 -4.46 -7.90 8.17
CA ASN A 259 -5.39 -8.65 9.02
C ASN A 259 -5.74 -7.89 10.31
N GLU A 260 -7.03 -7.73 10.59
CA GLU A 260 -7.54 -7.54 11.95
C GLU A 260 -7.30 -8.84 12.73
N GLY A 261 -6.33 -8.84 13.66
CA GLY A 261 -5.94 -10.04 14.41
C GLY A 261 -5.29 -9.72 15.76
N PRO A 262 -4.85 -10.74 16.52
CA PRO A 262 -4.18 -10.55 17.81
C PRO A 262 -2.81 -9.88 17.72
N ARG A 263 -2.06 -10.12 16.64
CA ARG A 263 -0.86 -9.36 16.25
C ARG A 263 0.22 -9.35 17.35
N LEU A 264 0.49 -10.53 17.91
CA LEU A 264 1.57 -10.78 18.88
C LEU A 264 2.91 -11.10 18.21
N TYR A 265 2.88 -11.75 17.04
CA TYR A 265 4.05 -12.30 16.35
C TYR A 265 4.34 -11.55 15.03
N GLU A 266 4.66 -10.27 15.15
CA GLU A 266 5.03 -9.40 14.04
C GLU A 266 6.32 -8.61 14.34
N ALA A 267 6.86 -7.93 13.33
CA ALA A 267 8.02 -7.07 13.52
C ALA A 267 7.65 -5.80 14.30
N SER A 268 8.60 -5.26 15.07
CA SER A 268 8.51 -3.89 15.60
C SER A 268 9.03 -2.88 14.58
N LEU A 269 8.57 -1.62 14.68
CA LEU A 269 9.07 -0.52 13.85
C LEU A 269 10.59 -0.37 14.03
N ALA A 270 11.09 -0.57 15.24
CA ALA A 270 12.51 -0.52 15.57
C ALA A 270 13.37 -1.52 14.78
N GLN A 271 12.81 -2.66 14.37
CA GLN A 271 13.53 -3.65 13.56
C GLN A 271 13.60 -3.25 12.08
N ILE A 272 12.63 -2.47 11.58
CA ILE A 272 12.46 -2.20 10.15
C ILE A 272 12.82 -0.77 9.74
N ILE A 273 12.72 0.22 10.63
CA ILE A 273 12.76 1.64 10.25
C ILE A 273 14.07 2.05 9.57
N ASP A 274 15.20 1.46 10.00
CA ASP A 274 16.52 1.75 9.42
C ASP A 274 16.61 1.28 7.96
N TYR A 275 15.87 0.23 7.59
CA TYR A 275 15.77 -0.24 6.21
C TYR A 275 14.81 0.62 5.40
N VAL A 276 13.65 0.98 5.99
CA VAL A 276 12.66 1.86 5.37
C VAL A 276 13.30 3.19 4.97
N LEU A 277 14.08 3.81 5.87
CA LEU A 277 14.74 5.10 5.62
C LEU A 277 15.89 5.03 4.60
N LYS A 278 16.38 3.84 4.23
CA LYS A 278 17.35 3.63 3.15
C LYS A 278 16.70 3.61 1.76
N ILE A 279 15.37 3.47 1.67
CA ILE A 279 14.68 3.50 0.38
C ILE A 279 14.72 4.93 -0.18
N ASN A 280 14.97 5.07 -1.49
CA ASN A 280 15.06 6.35 -2.18
C ASN A 280 13.66 6.96 -2.41
N ALA A 281 12.93 7.23 -1.33
CA ALA A 281 11.59 7.80 -1.35
C ALA A 281 11.54 9.19 -0.70
N GLY A 282 10.53 9.99 -1.05
CA GLY A 282 10.28 11.32 -0.48
C GLY A 282 9.42 11.24 0.77
N SER A 283 8.55 10.24 0.85
CA SER A 283 7.75 9.95 2.04
C SER A 283 7.68 8.46 2.36
N TYR A 284 7.48 8.16 3.65
CA TYR A 284 7.39 6.81 4.19
C TYR A 284 6.10 6.65 4.99
N SER A 285 5.20 5.76 4.58
CA SER A 285 3.97 5.44 5.30
C SER A 285 4.06 4.08 5.99
N PHE A 286 3.55 4.02 7.22
CA PHE A 286 3.61 2.82 8.06
C PHE A 286 2.48 2.78 9.10
N GLU A 287 2.19 1.56 9.55
CA GLU A 287 1.11 1.25 10.50
C GLU A 287 1.41 1.80 11.91
N CYS A 288 0.49 2.58 12.48
CA CYS A 288 0.65 3.25 13.79
C CYS A 288 -0.67 3.56 14.53
N ALA A 289 -1.84 3.46 13.90
CA ALA A 289 -3.11 3.82 14.52
C ALA A 289 -3.67 2.70 15.39
N ASN A 290 -3.28 1.46 15.13
CA ASN A 290 -3.69 0.32 15.95
C ASN A 290 -3.05 0.39 17.37
N PRO A 291 -3.70 -0.18 18.40
CA PRO A 291 -3.19 -0.13 19.77
C PRO A 291 -1.85 -0.85 20.00
N ARG A 292 -1.46 -1.76 19.10
CA ARG A 292 -0.20 -2.52 19.18
C ARG A 292 1.01 -1.65 18.84
N HIS A 293 0.85 -0.77 17.86
CA HIS A 293 1.93 0.05 17.29
C HIS A 293 1.85 1.55 17.63
N GLU A 294 0.75 2.04 18.20
CA GLU A 294 0.59 3.48 18.49
C GLU A 294 1.71 4.06 19.35
N HIS A 295 2.29 3.28 20.27
CA HIS A 295 3.38 3.74 21.13
C HIS A 295 4.72 3.93 20.40
N GLU A 296 4.88 3.41 19.18
CA GLU A 296 6.17 3.39 18.48
C GLU A 296 6.62 4.76 17.95
N TYR A 297 5.79 5.80 18.06
CA TYR A 297 6.23 7.18 17.84
C TYR A 297 7.43 7.57 18.71
N HIS A 298 7.59 6.97 19.90
CA HIS A 298 8.75 7.16 20.77
C HIS A 298 10.08 6.78 20.10
N LEU A 299 10.06 5.95 19.05
CA LEU A 299 11.27 5.62 18.28
C LEU A 299 11.92 6.88 17.70
N PHE A 300 11.12 7.87 17.30
CA PHE A 300 11.58 9.13 16.71
C PHE A 300 12.09 10.14 17.73
N GLU A 301 12.10 9.80 19.03
CA GLU A 301 12.89 10.54 20.03
C GLU A 301 14.39 10.29 19.86
N LYS A 302 14.76 9.16 19.22
CA LYS A 302 16.14 8.72 19.04
C LYS A 302 16.53 8.63 17.56
N VAL A 303 15.63 8.12 16.73
CA VAL A 303 15.85 7.97 15.28
C VAL A 303 15.66 9.33 14.61
N LYS A 304 16.68 9.77 13.88
CA LYS A 304 16.61 10.98 13.06
C LYS A 304 16.12 10.65 11.67
N VAL A 305 15.03 11.29 11.27
CA VAL A 305 14.54 11.26 9.89
C VAL A 305 15.48 12.11 9.02
N PRO A 306 15.96 11.63 7.86
CA PRO A 306 16.81 12.42 6.99
C PRO A 306 16.12 13.70 6.49
N ASP A 307 16.90 14.77 6.28
CA ASP A 307 16.38 16.06 5.85
C ASP A 307 15.55 15.96 4.56
N GLY A 308 14.42 16.67 4.53
CA GLY A 308 13.51 16.71 3.38
C GLY A 308 12.66 15.46 3.19
N LYS A 309 12.76 14.46 4.07
CA LYS A 309 11.88 13.28 4.08
C LYS A 309 10.65 13.52 4.93
N VAL A 310 9.54 12.90 4.53
CA VAL A 310 8.24 13.06 5.18
C VAL A 310 7.77 11.73 5.74
N LEU A 311 7.31 11.71 6.99
CA LEU A 311 6.63 10.55 7.55
C LEU A 311 5.13 10.65 7.26
N CYS A 312 4.51 9.53 6.95
CA CYS A 312 3.07 9.40 6.76
C CYS A 312 2.54 8.30 7.70
N PRO A 313 2.58 8.51 9.03
CA PRO A 313 2.10 7.52 9.98
C PRO A 313 0.60 7.27 9.80
N GLY A 314 0.18 6.02 9.99
CA GLY A 314 -1.22 5.68 10.16
C GLY A 314 -1.81 6.37 11.39
N VAL A 315 -2.87 7.15 11.18
CA VAL A 315 -3.63 7.80 12.27
C VAL A 315 -5.07 7.31 12.36
N ILE A 316 -5.51 6.54 11.36
CA ILE A 316 -6.73 5.73 11.31
C ILE A 316 -6.37 4.28 10.94
N THR A 317 -7.05 3.31 11.52
CA THR A 317 -6.76 1.88 11.32
C THR A 317 -7.69 1.21 10.32
N HIS A 318 -7.15 0.28 9.53
CA HIS A 318 -7.91 -0.67 8.69
C HIS A 318 -8.36 -1.91 9.48
N ALA A 319 -7.89 -2.09 10.70
CA ALA A 319 -8.18 -3.27 11.53
C ALA A 319 -9.33 -3.04 12.54
N SER A 320 -10.25 -2.10 12.26
CA SER A 320 -11.41 -1.85 13.11
C SER A 320 -12.48 -1.04 12.38
N ASN A 321 -13.76 -1.37 12.63
CA ASN A 321 -14.89 -0.53 12.19
C ASN A 321 -15.17 0.66 13.13
N ILE A 322 -14.42 0.82 14.21
CA ILE A 322 -14.52 2.01 15.07
C ILE A 322 -13.92 3.20 14.32
N VAL A 323 -14.71 4.27 14.17
CA VAL A 323 -14.20 5.55 13.64
C VAL A 323 -13.44 6.26 14.75
N GLU A 324 -12.16 6.52 14.52
CA GLU A 324 -11.29 7.20 15.47
C GLU A 324 -11.76 8.63 15.70
N HIS A 325 -11.69 9.09 16.96
CA HIS A 325 -12.13 10.44 17.30
C HIS A 325 -11.15 11.49 16.72
N PRO A 326 -11.65 12.60 16.13
CA PRO A 326 -10.80 13.65 15.55
C PRO A 326 -9.72 14.20 16.49
N GLU A 327 -10.03 14.38 17.78
CA GLU A 327 -9.03 14.82 18.78
C GLU A 327 -7.89 13.80 18.95
N LEU A 328 -8.20 12.50 19.01
CA LEU A 328 -7.16 11.46 19.11
C LEU A 328 -6.28 11.45 17.85
N ILE A 329 -6.90 11.60 16.67
CA ILE A 329 -6.16 11.73 15.42
C ILE A 329 -5.24 12.96 15.46
N ALA A 330 -5.73 14.10 15.93
CA ALA A 330 -4.93 15.32 16.06
C ALA A 330 -3.75 15.13 17.02
N GLU A 331 -3.96 14.48 18.17
CA GLU A 331 -2.91 14.14 19.11
C GLU A 331 -1.84 13.25 18.47
N ARG A 332 -2.24 12.20 17.75
CA ARG A 332 -1.33 11.31 17.02
C ARG A 332 -0.45 12.10 16.04
N ILE A 333 -1.06 12.96 15.23
CA ILE A 333 -0.34 13.82 14.27
C ILE A 333 0.65 14.74 15.00
N VAL A 334 0.21 15.41 16.08
CA VAL A 334 1.05 16.36 16.82
C VAL A 334 2.23 15.67 17.51
N ARG A 335 2.06 14.44 18.01
CA ARG A 335 3.16 13.65 18.60
C ARG A 335 4.29 13.46 17.58
N PHE A 336 3.98 13.04 16.36
CA PHE A 336 4.99 12.93 15.29
C PHE A 336 5.55 14.29 14.87
N ALA A 337 4.69 15.29 14.63
CA ALA A 337 5.11 16.60 14.15
C ALA A 337 6.07 17.32 15.11
N LYS A 338 5.94 17.10 16.42
CA LYS A 338 6.88 17.62 17.44
C LYS A 338 8.26 16.98 17.38
N LEU A 339 8.35 15.73 16.93
CA LEU A 339 9.59 14.97 16.86
C LEU A 339 10.33 15.20 15.55
N VAL A 340 9.61 15.26 14.42
CA VAL A 340 10.22 15.28 13.07
C VAL A 340 9.99 16.59 12.30
N GLY A 341 9.25 17.54 12.88
CA GLY A 341 8.88 18.80 12.23
C GLY A 341 7.49 18.73 11.56
N ARG A 342 6.73 19.82 11.68
CA ARG A 342 5.34 19.91 11.18
C ARG A 342 5.26 19.81 9.64
N GLU A 343 6.30 20.26 8.96
CA GLU A 343 6.46 20.15 7.51
C GLU A 343 6.71 18.72 7.03
N ASN A 344 7.10 17.81 7.94
CA ASN A 344 7.53 16.44 7.63
C ASN A 344 6.53 15.37 8.09
N VAL A 345 5.25 15.70 8.30
CA VAL A 345 4.20 14.75 8.70
C VAL A 345 2.94 14.86 7.87
N ILE A 346 2.57 13.80 7.16
CA ILE A 346 1.28 13.65 6.48
C ILE A 346 0.40 12.71 7.32
N ALA A 347 -0.88 13.02 7.47
CA ALA A 347 -1.83 12.10 8.10
C ALA A 347 -2.21 10.98 7.13
N GLY A 348 -1.85 9.73 7.47
CA GLY A 348 -2.13 8.54 6.66
C GLY A 348 -3.11 7.56 7.32
N ALA A 349 -3.44 6.51 6.57
CA ALA A 349 -4.06 5.30 7.12
C ALA A 349 -2.99 4.24 7.39
N ASP A 350 -3.30 3.31 8.29
CA ASP A 350 -2.45 2.16 8.62
C ASP A 350 -2.10 1.29 7.40
N CYS A 351 -3.09 1.01 6.56
CA CYS A 351 -2.99 0.20 5.35
C CYS A 351 -4.11 0.60 4.37
N GLY A 352 -4.25 -0.15 3.27
CA GLY A 352 -5.41 -0.05 2.39
C GLY A 352 -6.66 -0.68 3.02
N PHE A 353 -7.85 -0.21 2.63
CA PHE A 353 -9.13 -0.72 3.15
C PHE A 353 -9.71 -1.86 2.29
N SER A 354 -9.03 -2.26 1.19
CA SER A 354 -9.47 -3.36 0.31
C SER A 354 -8.30 -3.92 -0.51
N SER A 355 -7.27 -4.42 0.20
CA SER A 355 -6.01 -4.94 -0.37
C SER A 355 -6.18 -6.06 -1.40
N GLN A 356 -7.34 -6.71 -1.42
CA GLN A 356 -7.80 -7.62 -2.47
C GLN A 356 -9.19 -7.17 -2.95
N ALA A 357 -9.54 -7.56 -4.18
CA ALA A 357 -10.89 -7.39 -4.70
C ALA A 357 -11.85 -8.35 -3.96
N LEU A 358 -12.64 -7.78 -3.05
CA LEU A 358 -13.47 -8.48 -2.09
C LEU A 358 -14.91 -7.95 -2.14
N TYR A 359 -15.90 -8.85 -2.07
CA TYR A 359 -17.31 -8.45 -1.87
C TYR A 359 -17.59 -7.95 -0.45
N ARG A 360 -16.75 -8.38 0.50
CA ARG A 360 -16.80 -8.02 1.93
C ARG A 360 -15.41 -7.66 2.39
N THR A 361 -15.21 -6.41 2.79
CA THR A 361 -13.98 -5.89 3.35
C THR A 361 -14.04 -5.94 4.88
N GLU A 362 -12.88 -5.91 5.55
CA GLU A 362 -12.80 -5.88 7.02
C GLU A 362 -13.49 -4.65 7.60
N VAL A 363 -13.17 -3.47 7.04
CA VAL A 363 -13.89 -2.23 7.30
C VAL A 363 -14.96 -2.08 6.25
N HIS A 364 -16.20 -1.88 6.68
CA HIS A 364 -17.33 -1.68 5.77
C HIS A 364 -17.14 -0.41 4.94
N ASP A 365 -17.49 -0.43 3.64
CA ASP A 365 -17.31 0.70 2.71
C ASP A 365 -17.83 2.02 3.28
N SER A 366 -19.05 2.04 3.85
CA SER A 366 -19.60 3.26 4.45
C SER A 366 -18.78 3.81 5.62
N VAL A 367 -18.09 2.95 6.38
CA VAL A 367 -17.27 3.34 7.54
C VAL A 367 -15.95 3.94 7.08
N VAL A 368 -15.36 3.46 5.98
CA VAL A 368 -14.12 4.00 5.41
C VAL A 368 -14.24 5.51 5.16
N TRP A 369 -15.37 5.95 4.59
CA TRP A 369 -15.61 7.37 4.32
C TRP A 369 -15.74 8.22 5.59
N GLU A 370 -16.35 7.67 6.65
CA GLU A 370 -16.42 8.36 7.95
C GLU A 370 -15.04 8.44 8.63
N LYS A 371 -14.19 7.41 8.48
CA LYS A 371 -12.79 7.47 8.91
C LYS A 371 -12.00 8.57 8.18
N PHE A 372 -12.21 8.75 6.88
CA PHE A 372 -11.59 9.83 6.13
C PHE A 372 -12.03 11.22 6.58
N LYS A 373 -13.34 11.41 6.83
CA LYS A 373 -13.84 12.67 7.39
C LYS A 373 -13.25 12.94 8.78
N ALA A 374 -13.17 11.94 9.64
CA ALA A 374 -12.55 12.07 10.96
C ALA A 374 -11.06 12.41 10.85
N MET A 375 -10.33 11.80 9.90
CA MET A 375 -8.93 12.10 9.62
C MET A 375 -8.73 13.55 9.16
N ARG A 376 -9.59 14.06 8.26
CA ARG A 376 -9.57 15.48 7.87
C ARG A 376 -9.79 16.40 9.07
N GLN A 377 -10.82 16.13 9.88
CA GLN A 377 -11.13 16.93 11.06
C GLN A 377 -9.95 16.95 12.05
N GLY A 378 -9.35 15.79 12.33
CA GLY A 378 -8.16 15.69 13.18
C GLY A 378 -6.94 16.43 12.60
N ALA A 379 -6.72 16.33 11.29
CA ALA A 379 -5.66 17.08 10.62
C ALA A 379 -5.89 18.60 10.67
N ASP A 380 -7.13 19.08 10.63
CA ASP A 380 -7.46 20.51 10.79
C ASP A 380 -7.19 21.01 12.22
N ILE A 381 -7.54 20.21 13.23
CA ILE A 381 -7.23 20.51 14.63
C ILE A 381 -5.71 20.56 14.82
N ALA A 382 -4.97 19.55 14.35
CA ALA A 382 -3.51 19.51 14.42
C ALA A 382 -2.87 20.72 13.70
N SER A 383 -3.40 21.10 12.53
CA SER A 383 -2.90 22.25 11.78
C SER A 383 -3.02 23.55 12.57
N LYS A 384 -4.16 23.80 13.24
CA LYS A 384 -4.36 24.95 14.13
C LYS A 384 -3.42 24.93 15.33
N MET A 385 -3.02 23.75 15.81
CA MET A 385 -2.06 23.63 16.91
C MET A 385 -0.62 23.93 16.46
N LEU A 386 -0.26 23.55 15.23
CA LEU A 386 1.11 23.56 14.71
C LEU A 386 1.48 24.84 13.94
N TRP A 387 0.54 25.52 13.28
CA TRP A 387 0.75 26.74 12.48
C TRP A 387 0.15 28.00 13.11
N LYS A 388 0.32 28.16 14.43
CA LYS A 388 -0.08 29.38 15.14
C LYS A 388 0.73 30.61 14.73
#